data_AF-A0A3M9NJD5-F1
#
_entry.id   AF-A0A3M9NJD5-F1
#
_cell.length_a   1.000
_cell.length_b   1.000
_cell.length_c   1.000
_cell.angle_alpha   90.00
_cell.angle_beta   90.00
_cell.angle_gamma   90.00
#
_symmetry.space_group_name_H-M   'P 1'
#
loop_
_entity.id
_entity.type
_entity.pdbx_description
1 polymer ?
#
loop_
_entity_poly.entity_id
_entity_poly.type
_entity_poly.pdbx_seq_one_letter_code
_entity_poly.pdbx_strand_id
1 'polypeptide(L)'
;MEQWRDQKSGPRWKYYLLFTMGWSVVSFLVMFFLLKLFTNLWNTGGPNFIYLLMGAALLIGFFCTHFIYVNNEKKYHAIIQRERSNKS
;
A
#
# COMPACT_ATOMS: atom_id res chain seq x y z
N MET A 1 6.35 18.63 -1.25
CA MET A 1 6.02 18.97 0.15
C MET A 1 4.53 19.22 0.31
N GLU A 2 3.95 20.12 -0.48
CA GLU A 2 2.50 20.41 -0.44
C GLU A 2 1.65 19.18 -0.72
N GLN A 3 1.96 18.41 -1.76
CA GLN A 3 1.20 17.19 -2.10
C GLN A 3 1.11 16.16 -0.94
N TRP A 4 2.18 15.96 -0.16
CA TRP A 4 2.13 15.09 1.03
C TRP A 4 1.34 15.73 2.17
N ARG A 5 1.48 17.05 2.36
CA ARG A 5 0.71 17.81 3.34
C ARG A 5 -0.78 17.80 3.01
N ASP A 6 -1.14 17.87 1.73
CA ASP A 6 -2.51 17.84 1.23
C ASP A 6 -3.11 16.43 1.31
N GLN A 7 -2.32 15.39 1.02
CA GLN A 7 -2.73 14.00 1.26
C GLN A 7 -2.97 13.69 2.75
N LYS A 8 -2.25 14.39 3.65
CA LYS A 8 -2.36 14.24 5.11
C LYS A 8 -3.37 15.21 5.75
N SER A 9 -3.82 16.24 5.04
CA SER A 9 -4.70 17.29 5.61
C SER A 9 -6.09 16.78 5.98
N GLY A 10 -6.45 15.58 5.53
CA GLY A 10 -7.69 14.89 5.91
C GLY A 10 -7.54 13.88 7.06
N PRO A 11 -8.65 13.20 7.43
CA PRO A 11 -8.63 12.12 8.41
C PRO A 11 -7.69 10.98 7.99
N ARG A 12 -6.80 10.57 8.89
CA ARG A 12 -5.81 9.50 8.63
C ARG A 12 -6.45 8.21 8.11
N TRP A 13 -7.61 7.85 8.65
CA TRP A 13 -8.32 6.64 8.22
C TRP A 13 -8.74 6.67 6.76
N LYS A 14 -9.08 7.86 6.20
CA LYS A 14 -9.44 7.99 4.77
C LYS A 14 -8.25 7.71 3.87
N TYR A 15 -7.06 8.20 4.25
CA TYR A 15 -5.82 7.87 3.56
C TYR A 15 -5.59 6.35 3.59
N TYR A 16 -5.61 5.75 4.78
CA TYR A 16 -5.36 4.32 4.91
C TYR A 16 -6.35 3.48 4.12
N LEU A 17 -7.64 3.82 4.15
CA LEU A 17 -8.68 3.09 3.43
C LEU A 17 -8.49 3.20 1.91
N LEU A 18 -8.30 4.41 1.39
CA LEU A 18 -8.14 4.66 -0.05
C LEU A 18 -6.91 3.93 -0.61
N PHE A 19 -5.75 4.13 0.04
CA PHE A 19 -4.50 3.55 -0.42
C PHE A 19 -4.43 2.04 -0.17
N THR A 20 -5.00 1.54 0.94
CA THR A 20 -5.08 0.09 1.17
C THR A 20 -5.91 -0.57 0.09
N MET A 21 -7.10 -0.04 -0.23
CA MET A 21 -7.93 -0.58 -1.30
C MET A 21 -7.21 -0.55 -2.66
N GLY A 22 -6.59 0.58 -3.01
CA GLY A 22 -5.83 0.69 -4.26
C GLY A 22 -4.68 -0.31 -4.35
N TRP A 23 -3.85 -0.42 -3.30
CA TRP A 23 -2.75 -1.37 -3.26
C TRP A 23 -3.22 -2.82 -3.17
N SER A 24 -4.39 -3.08 -2.60
CA SER A 24 -4.97 -4.43 -2.54
C SER A 24 -5.37 -4.90 -3.93
N VAL A 25 -5.98 -4.04 -4.76
CA VAL A 25 -6.31 -4.38 -6.15
C VAL A 25 -5.04 -4.68 -6.94
N VAL A 26 -4.01 -3.84 -6.83
CA VAL A 26 -2.71 -4.07 -7.49
C VAL A 26 -2.08 -5.38 -7.03
N SER A 27 -2.04 -5.62 -5.71
CA SER A 27 -1.45 -6.84 -5.13
C SER A 27 -2.22 -8.09 -5.56
N PHE A 28 -3.55 -8.02 -5.59
CA PHE A 28 -4.40 -9.10 -6.08
C PHE A 28 -4.07 -9.44 -7.54
N LEU A 29 -4.01 -8.43 -8.42
CA LEU A 29 -3.69 -8.65 -9.83
C LEU A 29 -2.31 -9.30 -10.00
N VAL A 30 -1.29 -8.75 -9.33
CA VAL A 30 0.07 -9.30 -9.39
C VAL A 30 0.09 -10.76 -8.94
N MET A 31 -0.48 -11.07 -7.77
CA MET A 31 -0.54 -12.45 -7.27
C MET A 31 -1.33 -13.36 -8.20
N PHE A 32 -2.47 -12.90 -8.71
CA PHE A 32 -3.31 -13.65 -9.64
C PHE A 32 -2.53 -14.05 -10.89
N PHE A 33 -1.80 -13.10 -11.50
CA PHE A 33 -0.98 -13.38 -12.69
C PHE A 33 0.19 -14.30 -12.36
N LEU A 34 0.90 -14.07 -11.25
CA LEU A 34 2.02 -14.93 -10.83
C LEU A 34 1.55 -16.37 -10.58
N LEU A 35 0.45 -16.55 -9.87
CA LEU A 35 -0.10 -17.88 -9.60
C LEU A 35 -0.55 -18.57 -10.89
N LYS A 36 -1.19 -17.83 -11.81
CA LYS A 36 -1.55 -18.37 -13.13
C LYS A 36 -0.32 -18.78 -13.97
N LEU A 37 0.79 -18.07 -13.83
CA LEU A 37 2.00 -18.29 -14.64
C LEU A 37 2.87 -19.43 -14.09
N PHE A 38 3.01 -19.53 -12.77
CA PHE A 38 3.91 -20.49 -12.14
C PHE A 38 3.23 -21.78 -11.66
N THR A 39 1.90 -21.82 -11.60
CA THR A 39 1.20 -22.95 -10.99
C THR A 39 -0.07 -23.35 -11.73
N ASN A 40 -0.36 -24.65 -11.77
CA ASN A 40 -1.66 -25.19 -12.17
C ASN A 40 -2.68 -25.15 -11.00
N LEU A 41 -2.51 -24.24 -10.03
CA LEU A 41 -3.25 -24.25 -8.76
C LEU A 41 -4.77 -24.20 -8.92
N TRP A 42 -5.27 -23.72 -10.05
CA TRP A 42 -6.69 -23.76 -10.38
C TRP A 42 -7.26 -25.19 -10.43
N ASN A 43 -6.44 -26.18 -10.78
CA ASN A 43 -6.83 -27.59 -10.75
C ASN A 43 -6.78 -28.21 -9.35
N THR A 44 -6.10 -27.57 -8.38
CA THR A 44 -5.84 -28.15 -7.04
C THR A 44 -6.58 -27.45 -5.91
N GLY A 45 -6.76 -26.11 -5.99
CA GLY A 45 -7.28 -25.29 -4.89
C GLY A 45 -8.78 -24.95 -4.94
N GLY A 46 -9.41 -25.15 -6.10
CA GLY A 46 -10.84 -24.86 -6.30
C GLY A 46 -11.23 -23.38 -6.03
N PRO A 47 -12.54 -23.07 -5.99
CA PRO A 47 -13.03 -21.69 -5.86
C PRO A 47 -12.67 -21.01 -4.52
N ASN A 48 -12.40 -21.78 -3.46
CA ASN A 48 -12.02 -21.23 -2.16
C ASN A 48 -10.67 -20.50 -2.16
N PHE A 49 -9.80 -20.83 -3.11
CA PHE A 49 -8.48 -20.21 -3.23
C PHE A 49 -8.57 -18.71 -3.54
N ILE A 50 -9.62 -18.26 -4.25
CA ILE A 50 -9.84 -16.85 -4.56
C ILE A 50 -10.04 -16.04 -3.27
N TYR A 51 -10.79 -16.55 -2.29
CA TYR A 51 -11.01 -15.85 -1.02
C TYR A 51 -9.71 -15.70 -0.23
N LEU A 52 -8.84 -16.72 -0.27
CA LEU A 52 -7.53 -16.68 0.37
C LEU A 52 -6.61 -15.64 -0.30
N LEU A 53 -6.66 -15.57 -1.63
CA LEU A 53 -5.90 -14.62 -2.45
C LEU A 53 -6.39 -13.17 -2.21
N MET A 54 -7.70 -12.97 -2.07
CA MET A 54 -8.27 -11.69 -1.66
C MET A 54 -7.82 -11.26 -0.26
N GLY A 55 -7.86 -12.19 0.72
CA GLY A 55 -7.38 -11.92 2.08
C GLY A 55 -5.90 -11.54 2.12
N ALA A 56 -5.07 -12.29 1.40
CA ALA A 56 -3.64 -11.98 1.26
C ALA A 56 -3.42 -10.61 0.60
N ALA A 57 -4.19 -10.28 -0.44
CA ALA A 57 -4.07 -9.01 -1.16
C ALA A 57 -4.40 -7.81 -0.27
N LEU A 58 -5.44 -7.94 0.56
CA LEU A 58 -5.81 -6.91 1.55
C LEU A 58 -4.70 -6.68 2.58
N LEU A 59 -4.12 -7.74 3.11
CA LEU A 59 -3.01 -7.64 4.05
C LEU A 59 -1.79 -6.97 3.41
N ILE A 60 -1.40 -7.40 2.21
CA ILE A 60 -0.29 -6.79 1.47
C ILE A 60 -0.58 -5.31 1.18
N GLY A 61 -1.80 -5.00 0.73
CA GLY A 61 -2.21 -3.63 0.46
C GLY A 61 -2.13 -2.72 1.69
N PHE A 62 -2.50 -3.24 2.85
CA PHE A 62 -2.39 -2.54 4.13
C PHE A 62 -0.92 -2.29 4.49
N PHE A 63 -0.06 -3.30 4.39
CA PHE A 63 1.37 -3.15 4.66
C PHE A 63 2.04 -2.16 3.70
N CYS A 64 1.78 -2.26 2.40
CA CYS A 64 2.26 -1.30 1.40
C CYS A 64 1.87 0.14 1.77
N THR A 65 0.60 0.35 2.11
CA THR A 65 0.10 1.66 2.54
C THR A 65 0.81 2.16 3.79
N HIS A 66 0.99 1.29 4.78
CA HIS A 66 1.67 1.64 6.01
C HIS A 66 3.16 2.00 5.78
N PHE A 67 3.88 1.20 4.99
CA PHE A 67 5.28 1.46 4.65
C PHE A 67 5.45 2.77 3.89
N ILE A 68 4.59 3.03 2.89
CA ILE A 68 4.60 4.28 2.12
C ILE A 68 4.33 5.46 3.05
N TYR A 69 3.35 5.34 3.95
CA TYR A 69 3.03 6.39 4.89
C TYR A 69 4.22 6.73 5.79
N VAL A 70 4.84 5.71 6.42
CA VAL A 70 5.99 5.90 7.31
C VAL A 70 7.20 6.48 6.56
N ASN A 71 7.48 6.01 5.36
CA ASN A 71 8.60 6.52 4.55
C ASN A 71 8.39 7.98 4.13
N ASN A 72 7.16 8.35 3.76
CA ASN A 72 6.85 9.73 3.40
C ASN A 72 6.89 10.66 4.61
N GLU A 73 6.42 10.21 5.77
CA GLU A 73 6.57 10.90 7.06
C GLU A 73 8.04 11.20 7.38
N LYS A 74 8.90 10.18 7.32
CA LYS A 74 10.34 10.34 7.58
C LYS A 74 10.98 11.33 6.63
N LYS A 75 10.68 11.24 5.32
CA LYS A 75 11.19 12.17 4.31
C LYS A 75 10.71 13.59 4.56
N TYR A 76 9.43 13.77 4.90
CA TYR A 76 8.84 15.07 5.19
C TYR A 76 9.54 15.74 6.38
N HIS A 77 9.72 15.01 7.48
CA HIS A 77 10.41 15.53 8.66
C HIS A 77 11.88 15.88 8.38
N ALA A 78 12.59 15.04 7.63
CA ALA A 78 13.98 15.30 7.25
C ALA A 78 14.13 16.58 6.41
N ILE A 79 13.20 16.84 5.47
CA ILE A 79 13.25 18.04 4.63
C ILE A 79 12.94 19.30 5.48
N ILE A 80 11.91 19.27 6.33
CA ILE A 80 11.59 20.41 7.20
C ILE A 80 12.75 20.76 8.13
N GLN A 81 13.40 19.75 8.72
CA GLN A 81 14.55 19.99 9.60
C GLN A 81 15.72 20.64 8.85
N ARG A 82 16.00 20.18 7.62
CA ARG A 82 17.00 20.81 6.74
C ARG A 82 16.65 22.26 6.41
N GLU A 83 15.40 22.52 6.02
CA GLU A 83 14.97 23.90 5.70
C GLU A 83 15.03 24.84 6.91
N ARG A 84 14.72 24.35 8.12
CA ARG A 84 14.87 25.14 9.36
C ARG A 84 16.33 25.42 9.68
N SER A 85 17.21 24.42 9.52
CA SER A 85 18.65 24.59 9.74
C SER A 85 19.30 25.53 8.74
N ASN A 86 18.80 25.61 7.50
CA ASN A 86 19.33 26.50 6.45
C ASN A 86 18.84 27.95 6.57
N LYS A 87 17.81 28.21 7.40
CA LYS A 87 17.26 29.55 7.66
C LYS A 87 17.74 30.14 8.99
N SER A 88 18.54 29.39 9.75
CA SER A 88 19.26 29.82 10.96
C SER A 88 20.68 30.23 10.60
#